data_AF-A0A1Z5KRS2-F1
#
_entry.id   AF-A0A1Z5KRS2-F1
#
_cell.length_a   1.000
_cell.length_b   1.000
_cell.length_c   1.000
_cell.angle_alpha   90.00
_cell.angle_beta   90.00
_cell.angle_gamma   90.00
#
_symmetry.space_group_name_H-M   'P 1'
#
loop_
_entity.id
_entity.type
_entity.pdbx_description
1 polymer ?
#
loop_
_entity_poly.entity_id
_entity_poly.type
_entity_poly.pdbx_seq_one_letter_code
_entity_poly.pdbx_strand_id
1 'polypeptide(L)'
;MAESTIPGAGLGIFTGVPRHKDEIVWPGDVMYPVVDLHYHMRVWGSRHRWLSNPLKDYVWFGPEMGMQQESSYPYVSPEYVTAFCPGMDAAINCNLALLNVEKGTPNYETAGLHRSKDPGAGAFTPYHQCETIATHDIPAGGELFKFYGDWWFESRPEVFGLIPLSEDYYVAEELVEAYNSLITNMRSQVDRWNTEMSQDLWGLVTNHAFPSRTLNALPRTLNEIETVIQNGIRAIYQPQATRSIQELNEHGRCVDQMVIRPSTVPQAGRGAFARRFLPQGSVVASTPLMFFPNDFLMLMYEGAWFEKDTQPNPNKVEHHQIFYNYCWNHPESSLFLCPYGIGVNYINHGKNGTAANGRLQWAKDGEMRHRDEVLRSNPRKMLNIASPRLYMDIVATRDIQPGEEIFFDYGEAWQAAWDQHVAKFESVKHQYSPDFQSARDWNVENHDAILRTEEEQQADPYPSHFELKCIVKEGPPDLVAAIWNQENVPAKPCRIIGRAETENGNMLYKIVYKDIRTSQDEASKQTIRSVKQMKWSEPKWLHRVALRFMDRAYTNDLWLPHAFRHPIGIPDDIFPDAWRGTFFSSQDLMDYYEKNSYEYDDDD
;
A
#
# COMPACT_ATOMS: atom_id res chain seq x y z
N MET A 1 10.91 -2.07 -16.29
CA MET A 1 9.82 -3.06 -16.26
C MET A 1 9.91 -3.88 -17.54
N ALA A 2 9.87 -5.21 -17.44
CA ALA A 2 9.91 -6.16 -18.56
C ALA A 2 9.16 -7.43 -18.15
N GLU A 3 9.10 -8.48 -18.97
CA GLU A 3 8.57 -9.77 -18.53
C GLU A 3 9.35 -10.28 -17.30
N SER A 4 8.64 -10.78 -16.28
CA SER A 4 9.27 -11.30 -15.06
C SER A 4 10.12 -12.54 -15.37
N THR A 5 11.13 -12.79 -14.56
CA THR A 5 11.87 -14.06 -14.55
C THR A 5 11.09 -15.18 -13.88
N ILE A 6 10.02 -14.87 -13.14
CA ILE A 6 9.06 -15.87 -12.65
C ILE A 6 8.10 -16.24 -13.79
N PRO A 7 8.09 -17.51 -14.25
CA PRO A 7 7.19 -17.92 -15.32
C PRO A 7 5.72 -17.65 -14.98
N GLY A 8 5.01 -16.94 -15.86
CA GLY A 8 3.58 -16.67 -15.71
C GLY A 8 3.22 -15.51 -14.77
N ALA A 9 4.16 -14.96 -13.99
CA ALA A 9 3.90 -13.85 -13.06
C ALA A 9 3.59 -12.51 -13.77
N GLY A 10 3.85 -12.42 -15.07
CA GLY A 10 3.59 -11.22 -15.86
C GLY A 10 4.81 -10.33 -15.97
N LEU A 11 4.70 -9.08 -15.53
CA LEU A 11 5.80 -8.13 -15.63
C LEU A 11 6.60 -8.08 -14.33
N GLY A 12 7.92 -7.96 -14.44
CA GLY A 12 8.85 -7.72 -13.35
C GLY A 12 9.43 -6.30 -13.41
N ILE A 13 9.89 -5.82 -12.25
CA ILE A 13 10.67 -4.57 -12.14
C ILE A 13 12.14 -4.95 -12.03
N PHE A 14 12.99 -4.33 -12.85
CA PHE A 14 14.42 -4.61 -12.91
C PHE A 14 15.22 -3.34 -12.65
N THR A 15 16.37 -3.47 -12.01
CA THR A 15 17.34 -2.37 -11.93
C THR A 15 18.29 -2.39 -13.13
N GLY A 16 18.47 -1.26 -13.81
CA GLY A 16 19.43 -1.14 -14.91
C GLY A 16 20.89 -0.95 -14.46
N VAL A 17 21.09 -0.70 -13.17
CA VAL A 17 22.39 -0.48 -12.52
C VAL A 17 22.47 -1.33 -11.25
N PRO A 18 23.67 -1.65 -10.74
CA PRO A 18 23.77 -2.31 -9.43
C PRO A 18 23.15 -1.42 -8.34
N ARG A 19 22.53 -2.04 -7.34
CA ARG A 19 22.04 -1.38 -6.12
C ARG A 19 22.71 -2.00 -4.92
N HIS A 20 22.99 -1.19 -3.93
CA HIS A 20 23.58 -1.64 -2.68
C HIS A 20 22.54 -1.85 -1.61
N LYS A 21 22.81 -2.75 -0.68
CA LYS A 21 22.00 -2.87 0.54
C LYS A 21 21.83 -1.50 1.22
N ASP A 22 20.63 -1.27 1.75
CA ASP A 22 20.16 -0.04 2.41
C ASP A 22 20.01 1.17 1.45
N GLU A 23 20.21 0.99 0.14
CA GLU A 23 19.98 2.03 -0.86
C GLU A 23 18.48 2.21 -1.15
N ILE A 24 18.01 3.45 -1.24
CA ILE A 24 16.68 3.78 -1.75
C ILE A 24 16.65 3.51 -3.27
N VAL A 25 15.95 2.46 -3.66
CA VAL A 25 15.72 2.09 -5.07
C VAL A 25 14.70 3.03 -5.71
N TRP A 26 13.65 3.40 -4.95
CA TRP A 26 12.62 4.33 -5.36
C TRP A 26 12.17 5.20 -4.18
N PRO A 27 12.10 6.54 -4.33
CA PRO A 27 11.75 7.47 -3.24
C PRO A 27 10.27 7.39 -2.81
N GLY A 28 9.47 6.56 -3.49
CA GLY A 28 8.13 6.19 -3.08
C GLY A 28 7.00 6.79 -3.88
N ASP A 29 5.85 6.13 -3.79
CA ASP A 29 4.61 6.50 -4.47
C ASP A 29 3.62 7.21 -3.53
N VAL A 30 2.46 7.61 -4.05
CA VAL A 30 1.33 8.02 -3.20
C VAL A 30 0.72 6.79 -2.55
N MET A 31 0.04 6.99 -1.42
CA MET A 31 -0.62 5.91 -0.72
C MET A 31 -2.03 6.30 -0.32
N TYR A 32 -2.99 5.40 -0.50
CA TYR A 32 -4.39 5.68 -0.21
C TYR A 32 -4.86 4.82 0.96
N PRO A 33 -5.33 5.44 2.05
CA PRO A 33 -6.12 4.71 3.02
C PRO A 33 -7.45 4.30 2.34
N VAL A 34 -7.70 2.99 2.29
CA VAL A 34 -8.98 2.40 1.93
C VAL A 34 -9.69 2.09 3.24
N VAL A 35 -10.67 2.91 3.58
CA VAL A 35 -11.20 2.99 4.94
C VAL A 35 -12.61 2.46 5.00
N ASP A 36 -12.85 1.60 5.98
CA ASP A 36 -14.16 1.08 6.33
C ASP A 36 -14.89 0.42 5.14
N LEU A 37 -14.16 -0.08 4.15
CA LEU A 37 -14.72 -0.65 2.92
C LEU A 37 -15.76 -1.72 3.27
N HIS A 38 -15.40 -2.71 4.09
CA HIS A 38 -16.32 -3.75 4.55
C HIS A 38 -17.56 -3.23 5.30
N TYR A 39 -17.44 -2.10 6.00
CA TYR A 39 -18.58 -1.47 6.68
C TYR A 39 -19.54 -0.84 5.66
N HIS A 40 -19.01 -0.09 4.70
CA HIS A 40 -19.81 0.54 3.65
C HIS A 40 -20.45 -0.48 2.71
N MET A 41 -19.79 -1.61 2.44
CA MET A 41 -20.37 -2.70 1.66
C MET A 41 -21.58 -3.37 2.34
N ARG A 42 -21.80 -3.17 3.65
CA ARG A 42 -22.98 -3.72 4.34
C ARG A 42 -24.29 -3.17 3.80
N VAL A 43 -24.30 -2.03 3.11
CA VAL A 43 -25.50 -1.47 2.45
C VAL A 43 -26.16 -2.47 1.49
N TRP A 44 -25.42 -3.44 0.98
CA TRP A 44 -25.95 -4.49 0.11
C TRP A 44 -26.43 -5.74 0.86
N GLY A 45 -26.21 -5.85 2.17
CA GLY A 45 -26.69 -6.95 3.01
C GLY A 45 -25.61 -7.98 3.39
N SER A 46 -25.96 -8.91 4.29
CA SER A 46 -25.01 -9.84 4.93
C SER A 46 -24.58 -11.04 4.05
N ARG A 47 -25.32 -11.34 2.97
CA ARG A 47 -24.99 -12.43 2.02
C ARG A 47 -23.88 -12.05 1.02
N HIS A 48 -23.35 -10.84 1.11
CA HIS A 48 -22.67 -10.20 -0.01
C HIS A 48 -21.25 -9.75 0.32
N ARG A 49 -20.57 -10.51 1.19
CA ARG A 49 -19.14 -10.34 1.53
C ARG A 49 -18.19 -10.47 0.33
N TRP A 50 -18.71 -10.86 -0.84
CA TRP A 50 -17.94 -11.43 -1.94
C TRP A 50 -18.00 -10.66 -3.25
N LEU A 51 -18.47 -9.40 -3.25
CA LEU A 51 -18.18 -8.54 -4.40
C LEU A 51 -16.65 -8.50 -4.56
N SER A 52 -16.18 -8.89 -5.75
CA SER A 52 -14.75 -8.89 -6.06
C SER A 52 -14.19 -7.50 -5.71
N ASN A 53 -13.29 -7.46 -4.72
CA ASN A 53 -12.54 -6.26 -4.39
C ASN A 53 -11.29 -6.26 -5.27
N PRO A 54 -11.21 -5.43 -6.33
CA PRO A 54 -10.05 -5.44 -7.23
C PRO A 54 -8.75 -5.03 -6.52
N LEU A 55 -8.84 -4.43 -5.33
CA LEU A 55 -7.69 -4.02 -4.54
C LEU A 55 -7.13 -5.13 -3.63
N LYS A 56 -7.82 -6.28 -3.48
CA LYS A 56 -7.48 -7.30 -2.46
C LYS A 56 -6.02 -7.77 -2.53
N ASP A 57 -5.47 -7.88 -3.74
CA ASP A 57 -4.08 -8.32 -3.97
C ASP A 57 -3.09 -7.14 -4.11
N TYR A 58 -3.54 -5.90 -3.90
CA TYR A 58 -2.74 -4.67 -4.09
C TYR A 58 -2.73 -3.77 -2.84
N VAL A 59 -3.25 -4.26 -1.72
CA VAL A 59 -3.31 -3.51 -0.46
C VAL A 59 -2.39 -4.11 0.60
N TRP A 60 -1.90 -3.23 1.46
CA TRP A 60 -1.13 -3.58 2.66
C TRP A 60 -1.98 -3.36 3.91
N PHE A 61 -1.53 -3.93 5.03
CA PHE A 61 -2.16 -3.69 6.32
C PHE A 61 -2.02 -2.20 6.70
N GLY A 62 -3.15 -1.47 6.81
CA GLY A 62 -3.14 -0.02 6.99
C GLY A 62 -2.34 0.47 8.20
N PRO A 63 -2.40 -0.18 9.37
CA PRO A 63 -1.60 0.22 10.52
C PRO A 63 -0.08 0.09 10.34
N GLU A 64 0.37 -0.96 9.63
CA GLU A 64 1.79 -1.13 9.24
C GLU A 64 2.28 -0.03 8.30
N MET A 65 1.33 0.71 7.74
CA MET A 65 1.53 1.78 6.78
C MET A 65 1.28 3.17 7.40
N GLY A 66 1.17 3.26 8.73
CA GLY A 66 0.94 4.53 9.42
C GLY A 66 -0.48 5.11 9.27
N MET A 67 -1.45 4.30 8.82
CA MET A 67 -2.85 4.72 8.57
C MET A 67 -3.82 4.32 9.69
N GLN A 68 -3.32 3.90 10.85
CA GLN A 68 -4.14 3.47 12.00
C GLN A 68 -5.07 4.57 12.55
N GLN A 69 -4.85 5.84 12.20
CA GLN A 69 -5.69 6.95 12.65
C GLN A 69 -6.90 7.18 11.74
N GLU A 70 -6.94 6.55 10.57
CA GLU A 70 -7.99 6.79 9.59
C GLU A 70 -9.30 6.06 9.92
N SER A 71 -9.25 5.05 10.81
CA SER A 71 -10.44 4.32 11.27
C SER A 71 -10.48 4.22 12.79
N SER A 72 -11.69 4.09 13.36
CA SER A 72 -11.87 3.82 14.79
C SER A 72 -11.53 2.38 15.20
N TYR A 73 -11.40 1.44 14.25
CA TYR A 73 -11.10 0.03 14.49
C TYR A 73 -9.95 -0.49 13.61
N PRO A 74 -8.77 0.16 13.62
CA PRO A 74 -7.74 -0.09 12.62
C PRO A 74 -7.07 -1.48 12.70
N TYR A 75 -7.20 -2.19 13.82
CA TYR A 75 -6.60 -3.51 14.09
C TYR A 75 -7.62 -4.64 14.23
N VAL A 76 -8.88 -4.42 13.86
CA VAL A 76 -9.96 -5.41 14.00
C VAL A 76 -10.25 -6.05 12.65
N SER A 77 -10.43 -7.37 12.64
CA SER A 77 -10.89 -8.10 11.45
C SER A 77 -12.42 -7.96 11.24
N PRO A 78 -12.90 -7.77 10.00
CA PRO A 78 -12.10 -7.54 8.79
C PRO A 78 -11.40 -6.18 8.86
N GLU A 79 -10.21 -6.05 8.29
CA GLU A 79 -9.39 -4.84 8.40
C GLU A 79 -10.18 -3.61 7.93
N TYR A 80 -10.45 -2.69 8.87
CA TYR A 80 -11.19 -1.46 8.58
C TYR A 80 -10.32 -0.37 7.98
N VAL A 81 -9.01 -0.57 7.88
CA VAL A 81 -8.13 0.28 7.08
C VAL A 81 -7.07 -0.57 6.42
N THR A 82 -7.04 -0.52 5.10
CA THR A 82 -5.94 -1.06 4.30
C THR A 82 -5.29 0.07 3.52
N ALA A 83 -4.04 -0.13 3.11
CA ALA A 83 -3.29 0.86 2.37
C ALA A 83 -3.13 0.40 0.93
N PHE A 84 -3.80 1.07 -0.01
CA PHE A 84 -3.56 0.85 -1.43
C PHE A 84 -2.37 1.72 -1.86
N CYS A 85 -1.28 1.06 -2.29
CA CYS A 85 -0.03 1.69 -2.70
C CYS A 85 0.15 1.55 -4.22
N PRO A 86 -0.48 2.40 -5.06
CA PRO A 86 -0.23 2.36 -6.49
C PRO A 86 1.26 2.61 -6.78
N GLY A 87 1.81 1.95 -7.79
CA GLY A 87 3.21 2.11 -8.18
C GLY A 87 4.06 0.92 -7.76
N MET A 88 5.21 1.18 -7.14
CA MET A 88 6.23 0.14 -6.94
C MET A 88 5.73 -1.01 -6.06
N ASP A 89 5.03 -0.68 -4.98
CA ASP A 89 4.49 -1.66 -4.02
C ASP A 89 3.36 -2.52 -4.57
N ALA A 90 2.71 -2.11 -5.65
CA ALA A 90 1.70 -2.88 -6.37
C ALA A 90 2.26 -3.62 -7.61
N ALA A 91 3.50 -3.32 -8.02
CA ALA A 91 4.08 -3.79 -9.29
C ALA A 91 5.24 -4.77 -9.14
N ILE A 92 5.87 -4.84 -7.97
CA ILE A 92 6.99 -5.75 -7.70
C ILE A 92 6.45 -7.13 -7.35
N ASN A 93 6.98 -8.19 -8.00
CA ASN A 93 6.63 -9.58 -7.73
C ASN A 93 7.20 -10.09 -6.39
N CYS A 94 6.69 -11.22 -5.90
CA CYS A 94 7.28 -11.92 -4.75
C CYS A 94 7.95 -13.23 -5.17
N ASN A 95 9.19 -13.40 -4.74
CA ASN A 95 9.91 -14.68 -4.78
C ASN A 95 10.66 -14.82 -3.44
N LEU A 96 10.22 -15.78 -2.62
CA LEU A 96 10.66 -15.92 -1.24
C LEU A 96 12.16 -16.27 -1.10
N ALA A 97 12.76 -16.93 -2.11
CA ALA A 97 14.21 -17.16 -2.15
C ALA A 97 15.03 -15.92 -2.52
N LEU A 98 14.39 -14.91 -3.12
CA LEU A 98 15.03 -13.80 -3.83
C LEU A 98 14.60 -12.42 -3.34
N LEU A 99 13.90 -12.32 -2.22
CA LEU A 99 13.54 -11.06 -1.56
C LEU A 99 14.76 -10.14 -1.46
N ASN A 100 14.69 -8.97 -2.09
CA ASN A 100 15.81 -8.02 -2.15
C ASN A 100 15.41 -6.57 -1.99
N VAL A 101 14.11 -6.29 -1.86
CA VAL A 101 13.62 -4.96 -1.53
C VAL A 101 12.50 -5.05 -0.51
N GLU A 102 12.40 -4.03 0.32
CA GLU A 102 11.33 -3.84 1.29
C GLU A 102 10.62 -2.50 1.07
N LYS A 103 9.45 -2.34 1.67
CA LYS A 103 8.70 -1.08 1.69
C LYS A 103 9.13 -0.27 2.91
N GLY A 104 9.17 1.04 2.79
CA GLY A 104 9.16 1.97 3.91
C GLY A 104 7.74 2.33 4.33
N THR A 105 7.63 3.19 5.35
CA THR A 105 6.36 3.80 5.75
C THR A 105 6.17 5.15 5.07
N PRO A 106 4.97 5.48 4.57
CA PRO A 106 4.72 6.79 3.99
C PRO A 106 4.85 7.90 5.03
N ASN A 107 5.37 9.02 4.58
CA ASN A 107 5.28 10.29 5.29
C ASN A 107 3.88 10.86 5.13
N TYR A 108 3.34 11.38 6.23
CA TYR A 108 2.09 12.13 6.19
C TYR A 108 2.37 13.64 6.14
N GLU A 109 1.92 14.29 5.08
CA GLU A 109 2.18 15.68 4.73
C GLU A 109 0.98 16.26 3.97
N THR A 110 0.43 17.39 4.43
CA THR A 110 -0.72 18.07 3.81
C THR A 110 -0.30 19.19 2.84
N ALA A 111 0.98 19.23 2.45
CA ALA A 111 1.62 20.30 1.69
C ALA A 111 1.43 21.71 2.28
N GLY A 112 1.23 21.80 3.61
CA GLY A 112 1.00 23.05 4.32
C GLY A 112 -0.38 23.67 4.07
N LEU A 113 -1.31 22.93 3.45
CA LEU A 113 -2.68 23.39 3.26
C LEU A 113 -3.46 23.34 4.57
N HIS A 114 -4.36 24.28 4.73
CA HIS A 114 -5.23 24.39 5.88
C HIS A 114 -6.70 24.54 5.47
N ARG A 115 -7.54 23.67 6.03
CA ARG A 115 -8.99 23.57 5.76
C ARG A 115 -9.83 24.84 5.95
N SER A 116 -9.28 25.92 6.51
CA SER A 116 -9.98 27.19 6.70
C SER A 116 -9.79 28.20 5.56
N LYS A 117 -8.77 27.99 4.74
CA LYS A 117 -8.27 28.94 3.74
C LYS A 117 -7.93 28.30 2.40
N ASP A 118 -7.62 27.00 2.38
CA ASP A 118 -7.15 26.30 1.18
C ASP A 118 -8.20 25.30 0.68
N PRO A 119 -8.88 25.56 -0.46
CA PRO A 119 -9.82 24.60 -1.06
C PRO A 119 -9.21 23.25 -1.44
N GLY A 120 -7.89 23.14 -1.60
CA GLY A 120 -7.21 21.87 -1.84
C GLY A 120 -7.04 20.99 -0.60
N ALA A 121 -7.36 21.47 0.61
CA ALA A 121 -7.28 20.66 1.82
C ALA A 121 -8.15 19.41 1.70
N GLY A 122 -7.52 18.23 1.84
CA GLY A 122 -8.19 16.94 1.70
C GLY A 122 -8.46 16.47 0.27
N ALA A 123 -8.07 17.24 -0.76
CA ALA A 123 -8.28 16.89 -2.17
C ALA A 123 -7.29 15.85 -2.72
N PHE A 124 -6.17 15.63 -2.03
CA PHE A 124 -5.17 14.59 -2.32
C PHE A 124 -4.86 13.82 -1.03
N THR A 125 -4.29 12.63 -1.17
CA THR A 125 -3.86 11.85 0.00
C THR A 125 -2.72 12.55 0.72
N PRO A 126 -2.71 12.63 2.06
CA PRO A 126 -1.56 13.14 2.80
C PRO A 126 -0.41 12.12 2.86
N TYR A 127 -0.62 10.87 2.45
CA TYR A 127 0.38 9.80 2.56
C TYR A 127 1.24 9.71 1.30
N HIS A 128 2.53 9.97 1.46
CA HIS A 128 3.52 10.09 0.39
C HIS A 128 4.82 9.36 0.72
N GLN A 129 5.70 9.19 -0.26
CA GLN A 129 7.07 8.71 -0.04
C GLN A 129 7.14 7.35 0.65
N CYS A 130 6.30 6.40 0.24
CA CYS A 130 6.48 4.99 0.61
C CYS A 130 7.72 4.42 -0.11
N GLU A 131 8.90 4.67 0.45
CA GLU A 131 10.17 4.32 -0.17
C GLU A 131 10.27 2.82 -0.45
N THR A 132 11.02 2.44 -1.47
CA THR A 132 11.46 1.05 -1.64
C THR A 132 12.96 0.98 -1.47
N ILE A 133 13.38 0.18 -0.48
CA ILE A 133 14.75 0.11 0.01
C ILE A 133 15.31 -1.26 -0.34
N ALA A 134 16.55 -1.32 -0.84
CA ALA A 134 17.23 -2.58 -1.10
C ALA A 134 17.64 -3.25 0.22
N THR A 135 17.25 -4.50 0.44
CA THR A 135 17.65 -5.29 1.61
C THR A 135 18.94 -6.08 1.39
N HIS A 136 19.38 -6.17 0.13
CA HIS A 136 20.55 -6.89 -0.34
C HIS A 136 21.20 -6.13 -1.50
N ASP A 137 22.46 -6.45 -1.82
CA ASP A 137 23.05 -6.01 -3.07
C ASP A 137 22.32 -6.65 -4.26
N ILE A 138 21.97 -5.84 -5.26
CA ILE A 138 21.23 -6.26 -6.45
C ILE A 138 22.10 -5.99 -7.67
N PRO A 139 22.42 -7.00 -8.50
CA PRO A 139 23.21 -6.79 -9.70
C PRO A 139 22.43 -5.96 -10.73
N ALA A 140 23.16 -5.31 -11.63
CA ALA A 140 22.56 -4.76 -12.85
C ALA A 140 21.80 -5.85 -13.61
N GLY A 141 20.56 -5.55 -13.98
CA GLY A 141 19.65 -6.50 -14.62
C GLY A 141 18.90 -7.40 -13.64
N GLY A 142 19.12 -7.29 -12.34
CA GLY A 142 18.40 -8.05 -11.32
C GLY A 142 16.94 -7.61 -11.21
N GLU A 143 16.02 -8.58 -11.13
CA GLU A 143 14.63 -8.33 -10.77
C GLU A 143 14.50 -7.99 -9.28
N LEU A 144 13.57 -7.11 -8.97
CA LEU A 144 13.22 -6.73 -7.62
C LEU A 144 12.12 -7.67 -7.11
N PHE A 145 12.26 -8.14 -5.87
CA PHE A 145 11.28 -8.99 -5.21
C PHE A 145 10.98 -8.49 -3.81
N LYS A 146 9.68 -8.40 -3.49
CA LYS A 146 9.16 -7.92 -2.21
C LYS A 146 8.35 -9.00 -1.53
N PHE A 147 8.35 -9.01 -0.20
CA PHE A 147 7.62 -9.99 0.59
C PHE A 147 6.13 -9.61 0.67
N TYR A 148 5.26 -10.55 0.31
CA TYR A 148 3.80 -10.37 0.39
C TYR A 148 3.20 -10.89 1.71
N GLY A 149 3.98 -11.59 2.53
CA GLY A 149 3.48 -12.39 3.65
C GLY A 149 3.33 -13.86 3.24
N ASP A 150 3.79 -14.78 4.09
CA ASP A 150 3.68 -16.23 3.85
C ASP A 150 2.21 -16.66 3.72
N TRP A 151 1.32 -16.06 4.52
CA TRP A 151 -0.12 -16.30 4.46
C TRP A 151 -0.73 -16.09 3.07
N TRP A 152 -0.19 -15.17 2.26
CA TRP A 152 -0.68 -14.95 0.89
C TRP A 152 -0.52 -16.19 0.01
N PHE A 153 0.58 -16.93 0.19
CA PHE A 153 0.85 -18.18 -0.51
C PHE A 153 0.13 -19.37 0.14
N GLU A 154 0.05 -19.39 1.47
CA GLU A 154 -0.64 -20.46 2.22
C GLU A 154 -2.14 -20.50 1.96
N SER A 155 -2.77 -19.35 1.75
CA SER A 155 -4.19 -19.22 1.45
C SER A 155 -4.56 -19.53 -0.01
N ARG A 156 -3.59 -19.89 -0.86
CA ARG A 156 -3.78 -20.16 -2.30
C ARG A 156 -3.08 -21.45 -2.78
N PRO A 157 -3.19 -22.59 -2.07
CA PRO A 157 -2.49 -23.82 -2.42
C PRO A 157 -2.94 -24.42 -3.75
N GLU A 158 -4.17 -24.14 -4.20
CA GLU A 158 -4.71 -24.54 -5.50
C GLU A 158 -4.04 -23.82 -6.68
N VAL A 159 -3.50 -22.62 -6.45
CA VAL A 159 -2.81 -21.82 -7.47
C VAL A 159 -1.32 -22.16 -7.49
N PHE A 160 -0.68 -22.17 -6.32
CA PHE A 160 0.78 -22.27 -6.22
C PHE A 160 1.28 -23.68 -5.89
N GLY A 161 0.41 -24.57 -5.40
CA GLY A 161 0.83 -25.83 -4.83
C GLY A 161 1.66 -25.63 -3.56
N LEU A 162 2.55 -26.59 -3.29
CA LEU A 162 3.37 -26.65 -2.08
C LEU A 162 4.75 -26.01 -2.30
N ILE A 163 4.78 -24.70 -2.59
CA ILE A 163 6.03 -23.94 -2.70
C ILE A 163 6.69 -23.72 -1.32
N PRO A 164 8.02 -23.57 -1.24
CA PRO A 164 8.66 -23.16 0.01
C PRO A 164 8.19 -21.79 0.50
N LEU A 165 8.06 -21.63 1.82
CA LEU A 165 7.79 -20.35 2.50
C LEU A 165 9.07 -19.76 3.09
N SER A 166 8.98 -18.58 3.72
CA SER A 166 10.15 -17.87 4.23
C SER A 166 10.96 -18.70 5.23
N GLU A 167 10.30 -19.36 6.20
CA GLU A 167 10.96 -20.21 7.20
C GLU A 167 11.58 -21.47 6.56
N ASP A 168 10.97 -22.01 5.50
CA ASP A 168 11.49 -23.20 4.82
C ASP A 168 12.89 -22.99 4.21
N TYR A 169 13.16 -21.79 3.70
CA TYR A 169 14.50 -21.44 3.18
C TYR A 169 15.55 -21.37 4.28
N TYR A 170 15.18 -20.82 5.45
CA TYR A 170 16.06 -20.77 6.61
C TYR A 170 16.40 -22.19 7.11
N VAL A 171 15.40 -23.06 7.27
CA VAL A 171 15.60 -24.46 7.66
C VAL A 171 16.39 -25.22 6.58
N ALA A 172 16.16 -24.94 5.31
CA ALA A 172 16.93 -25.54 4.21
C ALA A 172 18.42 -25.20 4.27
N GLU A 173 18.80 -23.96 4.60
CA GLU A 173 20.19 -23.57 4.81
C GLU A 173 20.81 -24.32 6.01
N GLU A 174 20.11 -24.40 7.15
CA GLU A 174 20.57 -25.15 8.31
C GLU A 174 20.82 -26.65 7.98
N LEU A 175 19.94 -27.26 7.17
CA LEU A 175 20.10 -28.63 6.71
C LEU A 175 21.33 -28.82 5.82
N VAL A 176 21.61 -27.84 4.94
CA VAL A 176 22.80 -27.85 4.08
C VAL A 176 24.09 -27.74 4.92
N GLU A 177 24.11 -26.87 5.93
CA GLU A 177 25.24 -26.74 6.87
C GLU A 177 25.47 -28.01 7.69
N ALA A 178 24.39 -28.62 8.19
CA ALA A 178 24.44 -29.87 8.94
C ALA A 178 24.97 -31.02 8.06
N TYR A 179 24.50 -31.10 6.81
CA TYR A 179 25.01 -32.06 5.84
C TYR A 179 26.49 -31.83 5.53
N ASN A 180 26.92 -30.59 5.32
CA ASN A 180 28.33 -30.28 5.09
C ASN A 180 29.21 -30.78 6.25
N SER A 181 28.78 -30.49 7.49
CA SER A 181 29.47 -30.93 8.71
C SER A 181 29.55 -32.46 8.80
N LEU A 182 28.46 -33.17 8.47
CA LEU A 182 28.43 -34.63 8.40
C LEU A 182 29.42 -35.17 7.36
N ILE A 183 29.41 -34.62 6.13
CA ILE A 183 30.30 -35.06 5.05
C ILE A 183 31.76 -34.80 5.39
N THR A 184 32.10 -33.64 5.96
CA THR A 184 33.46 -33.35 6.41
C THR A 184 33.95 -34.36 7.43
N ASN A 185 33.09 -34.74 8.38
CA ASN A 185 33.42 -35.77 9.37
C ASN A 185 33.61 -37.15 8.71
N MET A 186 32.66 -37.58 7.87
CA MET A 186 32.73 -38.87 7.17
C MET A 186 33.98 -39.00 6.29
N ARG A 187 34.36 -37.92 5.58
CA ARG A 187 35.61 -37.86 4.79
C ARG A 187 36.86 -38.10 5.63
N SER A 188 36.84 -37.67 6.89
CA SER A 188 37.97 -37.85 7.81
C SER A 188 38.04 -39.25 8.44
N GLN A 189 36.92 -39.97 8.49
CA GLN A 189 36.80 -41.26 9.16
C GLN A 189 36.76 -42.46 8.21
N VAL A 190 36.43 -42.26 6.93
CA VAL A 190 36.23 -43.33 5.96
C VAL A 190 37.25 -43.23 4.82
N ASP A 191 38.25 -44.10 4.84
CA ASP A 191 39.40 -44.11 3.90
C ASP A 191 39.03 -44.13 2.40
N ARG A 192 37.84 -44.64 2.04
CA ARG A 192 37.37 -44.74 0.65
C ARG A 192 36.25 -43.76 0.31
N TRP A 193 36.01 -42.76 1.15
CA TRP A 193 34.98 -41.75 0.87
C TRP A 193 35.28 -41.00 -0.42
N ASN A 194 34.28 -40.84 -1.29
CA ASN A 194 34.40 -40.10 -2.54
C ASN A 194 33.20 -39.16 -2.76
N THR A 195 33.25 -38.36 -3.83
CA THR A 195 32.19 -37.39 -4.16
C THR A 195 30.86 -38.07 -4.51
N GLU A 196 30.88 -39.26 -5.11
CA GLU A 196 29.68 -40.03 -5.46
C GLU A 196 28.92 -40.45 -4.20
N MET A 197 29.62 -40.92 -3.16
CA MET A 197 29.00 -41.23 -1.86
C MET A 197 28.37 -39.99 -1.20
N SER A 198 28.99 -38.81 -1.34
CA SER A 198 28.37 -37.56 -0.92
C SER A 198 27.07 -37.30 -1.72
N GLN A 199 27.13 -37.40 -3.06
CA GLN A 199 25.96 -37.22 -3.93
C GLN A 199 24.82 -38.17 -3.57
N ASP A 200 25.13 -39.45 -3.38
CA ASP A 200 24.14 -40.47 -3.04
C ASP A 200 23.46 -40.16 -1.70
N LEU A 201 24.24 -39.78 -0.68
CA LEU A 201 23.69 -39.42 0.62
C LEU A 201 22.79 -38.18 0.54
N TRP A 202 23.16 -37.17 -0.24
CA TRP A 202 22.30 -36.00 -0.47
C TRP A 202 21.05 -36.36 -1.29
N GLY A 203 21.21 -37.27 -2.24
CA GLY A 203 20.13 -37.83 -3.05
C GLY A 203 19.06 -38.50 -2.19
N LEU A 204 19.42 -39.14 -1.07
CA LEU A 204 18.45 -39.72 -0.13
C LEU A 204 17.57 -38.67 0.54
N VAL A 205 18.06 -37.44 0.73
CA VAL A 205 17.31 -36.33 1.33
C VAL A 205 16.44 -35.65 0.27
N THR A 206 17.01 -35.41 -0.91
CA THR A 206 16.35 -34.63 -1.97
C THR A 206 15.36 -35.44 -2.81
N ASN A 207 15.54 -36.76 -2.95
CA ASN A 207 14.63 -37.68 -3.63
C ASN A 207 13.64 -38.32 -2.64
N HIS A 208 12.72 -37.51 -2.12
CA HIS A 208 11.71 -37.92 -1.16
C HIS A 208 10.35 -38.14 -1.86
N ALA A 209 9.55 -39.08 -1.35
CA ALA A 209 8.28 -39.49 -1.98
C ALA A 209 7.04 -38.76 -1.43
N PHE A 210 7.21 -37.85 -0.47
CA PHE A 210 6.12 -37.14 0.19
C PHE A 210 6.18 -35.63 -0.09
N PRO A 211 5.07 -34.89 -0.04
CA PRO A 211 5.12 -33.44 -0.22
C PRO A 211 5.81 -32.75 0.97
N SER A 212 6.78 -31.86 0.71
CA SER A 212 7.42 -31.02 1.74
C SER A 212 7.84 -29.68 1.16
N ARG A 213 7.49 -28.58 1.84
CA ARG A 213 7.93 -27.22 1.48
C ARG A 213 9.43 -27.06 1.71
N THR A 214 9.92 -27.44 2.89
CA THR A 214 11.34 -27.36 3.26
C THR A 214 12.24 -28.15 2.30
N LEU A 215 11.88 -29.41 1.98
CA LEU A 215 12.69 -30.22 1.07
C LEU A 215 12.62 -29.72 -0.38
N ASN A 216 11.59 -28.94 -0.74
CA ASN A 216 11.51 -28.26 -2.03
C ASN A 216 12.45 -27.05 -2.13
N ALA A 217 12.85 -26.44 -1.01
CA ALA A 217 13.83 -25.35 -0.98
C ALA A 217 15.28 -25.83 -1.17
N LEU A 218 15.58 -27.09 -0.86
CA LEU A 218 16.94 -27.62 -0.85
C LEU A 218 17.63 -27.57 -2.24
N PRO A 219 18.95 -27.31 -2.28
CA PRO A 219 19.73 -27.43 -3.51
C PRO A 219 19.66 -28.86 -4.07
N ARG A 220 19.64 -28.99 -5.39
CA ARG A 220 19.49 -30.26 -6.10
C ARG A 220 20.83 -30.91 -6.45
N THR A 221 21.91 -30.12 -6.48
CA THR A 221 23.25 -30.63 -6.86
C THR A 221 24.32 -30.31 -5.80
N LEU A 222 25.43 -31.05 -5.79
CA LEU A 222 26.55 -30.74 -4.88
C LEU A 222 27.20 -29.39 -5.16
N ASN A 223 27.24 -28.94 -6.42
CA ASN A 223 27.80 -27.64 -6.76
C ASN A 223 26.94 -26.50 -6.17
N GLU A 224 25.62 -26.69 -6.17
CA GLU A 224 24.70 -25.79 -5.50
C GLU A 224 24.90 -25.82 -3.98
N ILE A 225 25.11 -27.00 -3.36
CA ILE A 225 25.44 -27.09 -1.93
C ILE A 225 26.66 -26.24 -1.58
N GLU A 226 27.77 -26.37 -2.34
CA GLU A 226 28.96 -25.55 -2.11
C GLU A 226 28.66 -24.05 -2.25
N THR A 227 27.83 -23.69 -3.22
CA THR A 227 27.39 -22.31 -3.43
C THR A 227 26.56 -21.80 -2.25
N VAL A 228 25.61 -22.60 -1.75
CA VAL A 228 24.77 -22.27 -0.59
C VAL A 228 25.62 -22.10 0.67
N ILE A 229 26.58 -22.97 0.92
CA ILE A 229 27.49 -22.87 2.08
C ILE A 229 28.30 -21.56 2.03
N GLN A 230 28.72 -21.14 0.84
CA GLN A 230 29.57 -19.96 0.69
C GLN A 230 28.78 -18.64 0.65
N ASN A 231 27.59 -18.65 0.03
CA ASN A 231 26.89 -17.42 -0.37
C ASN A 231 25.40 -17.42 -0.03
N GLY A 232 24.90 -18.43 0.67
CA GLY A 232 23.48 -18.62 0.98
C GLY A 232 22.67 -19.15 -0.21
N ILE A 233 21.45 -19.58 0.08
CA ILE A 233 20.52 -20.20 -0.85
C ILE A 233 20.08 -19.23 -1.96
N ARG A 234 20.04 -17.94 -1.67
CA ARG A 234 19.78 -16.88 -2.66
C ARG A 234 20.71 -16.99 -3.87
N ALA A 235 21.98 -17.34 -3.65
CA ALA A 235 23.00 -17.32 -4.69
C ALA A 235 22.76 -18.33 -5.83
N ILE A 236 22.06 -19.44 -5.56
CA ILE A 236 21.72 -20.41 -6.60
C ILE A 236 20.53 -19.97 -7.47
N TYR A 237 19.68 -19.07 -6.97
CA TYR A 237 18.51 -18.55 -7.70
C TYR A 237 18.80 -17.22 -8.42
N GLN A 238 19.71 -16.38 -7.90
CA GLN A 238 19.99 -15.05 -8.42
C GLN A 238 20.32 -15.00 -9.93
N PRO A 239 21.09 -15.95 -10.50
CA PRO A 239 21.40 -15.93 -11.94
C PRO A 239 20.15 -16.03 -12.82
N GLN A 240 19.13 -16.78 -12.39
CA GLN A 240 17.87 -16.94 -13.14
C GLN A 240 16.98 -15.70 -13.04
N ALA A 241 17.19 -14.87 -12.01
CA ALA A 241 16.46 -13.65 -11.77
C ALA A 241 17.19 -12.38 -12.25
N THR A 242 18.13 -12.54 -13.18
CA THR A 242 18.93 -11.45 -13.73
C THR A 242 18.85 -11.49 -15.26
N ARG A 243 18.30 -10.44 -15.88
CA ARG A 243 18.29 -10.27 -17.33
C ARG A 243 19.49 -9.47 -17.80
N SER A 244 19.87 -9.61 -19.06
CA SER A 244 20.91 -8.76 -19.63
C SER A 244 20.41 -7.33 -19.81
N ILE A 245 21.29 -6.33 -19.66
CA ILE A 245 20.93 -4.92 -19.90
C ILE A 245 20.49 -4.69 -21.35
N GLN A 246 21.08 -5.41 -22.30
CA GLN A 246 20.68 -5.35 -23.71
C GLN A 246 19.21 -5.78 -23.88
N GLU A 247 18.84 -6.92 -23.32
CA GLU A 247 17.47 -7.44 -23.37
C GLU A 247 16.46 -6.49 -22.71
N LEU A 248 16.84 -5.88 -21.57
CA LEU A 248 16.00 -4.87 -20.91
C LEU A 248 15.83 -3.60 -21.76
N ASN A 249 16.84 -3.21 -22.54
CA ASN A 249 16.74 -2.08 -23.46
C ASN A 249 15.91 -2.40 -24.71
N GLU A 250 15.96 -3.65 -25.18
CA GLU A 250 15.24 -4.10 -26.38
C GLU A 250 13.76 -4.39 -26.11
N HIS A 251 13.44 -4.95 -24.94
CA HIS A 251 12.10 -5.45 -24.61
C HIS A 251 11.46 -4.80 -23.39
N GLY A 252 12.24 -4.10 -22.57
CA GLY A 252 11.74 -3.44 -21.38
C GLY A 252 11.29 -2.00 -21.63
N ARG A 253 10.60 -1.45 -20.64
CA ARG A 253 10.27 -0.03 -20.54
C ARG A 253 10.89 0.57 -19.29
N CYS A 254 11.55 1.72 -19.46
CA CYS A 254 12.10 2.47 -18.34
C CYS A 254 10.95 3.14 -17.57
N VAL A 255 10.84 2.82 -16.28
CA VAL A 255 9.83 3.37 -15.36
C VAL A 255 10.43 4.42 -14.42
N ASP A 256 11.71 4.75 -14.63
CA ASP A 256 12.51 5.65 -13.81
C ASP A 256 12.71 7.02 -14.48
N GLN A 257 11.62 7.55 -15.06
CA GLN A 257 11.62 8.79 -15.83
C GLN A 257 11.28 10.02 -14.99
N MET A 258 10.76 9.83 -13.77
CA MET A 258 10.17 10.89 -12.95
C MET A 258 10.82 10.99 -11.58
N VAL A 259 10.76 12.18 -10.99
CA VAL A 259 11.08 12.47 -9.60
C VAL A 259 9.93 13.24 -8.97
N ILE A 260 9.62 12.94 -7.71
CA ILE A 260 8.49 13.55 -7.00
C ILE A 260 8.97 14.72 -6.15
N ARG A 261 8.28 15.86 -6.25
CA ARG A 261 8.59 17.10 -5.50
C ARG A 261 7.29 17.85 -5.18
N PRO A 262 7.30 18.88 -4.31
CA PRO A 262 6.18 19.82 -4.22
C PRO A 262 5.81 20.35 -5.62
N SER A 263 4.52 20.34 -5.95
CA SER A 263 4.03 20.79 -7.25
C SER A 263 4.22 22.30 -7.42
N THR A 264 4.39 22.74 -8.66
CA THR A 264 4.33 24.17 -9.02
C THR A 264 2.90 24.68 -9.10
N VAL A 265 1.91 23.78 -9.13
CA VAL A 265 0.48 24.12 -9.10
C VAL A 265 0.06 24.40 -7.65
N PRO A 266 -0.48 25.59 -7.34
CA PRO A 266 -0.96 25.90 -6.00
C PRO A 266 -2.00 24.88 -5.54
N GLN A 267 -1.87 24.43 -4.29
CA GLN A 267 -2.82 23.52 -3.64
C GLN A 267 -2.96 22.12 -4.27
N ALA A 268 -2.06 21.73 -5.17
CA ALA A 268 -2.03 20.39 -5.76
C ALA A 268 -1.15 19.40 -4.98
N GLY A 269 -0.55 19.84 -3.87
CA GLY A 269 0.35 19.01 -3.07
C GLY A 269 1.67 18.75 -3.79
N ARG A 270 1.87 17.49 -4.22
CA ARG A 270 3.09 17.03 -4.90
C ARG A 270 2.85 16.82 -6.40
N GLY A 271 3.93 16.92 -7.17
CA GLY A 271 3.95 16.77 -8.61
C GLY A 271 5.01 15.79 -9.09
N ALA A 272 4.82 15.24 -10.28
CA ALA A 272 5.82 14.45 -10.99
C ALA A 272 6.65 15.34 -11.92
N PHE A 273 7.97 15.26 -11.82
CA PHE A 273 8.91 16.06 -12.59
C PHE A 273 9.80 15.16 -13.43
N ALA A 274 10.15 15.57 -14.64
CA ALA A 274 11.04 14.80 -15.50
C ALA A 274 12.43 14.68 -14.85
N ARG A 275 12.94 13.46 -14.65
CA ARG A 275 14.30 13.23 -14.13
C ARG A 275 15.36 13.49 -15.20
N ARG A 276 14.99 13.29 -16.47
CA ARG A 276 15.87 13.41 -17.64
C ARG A 276 15.11 14.08 -18.78
N PHE A 277 15.79 14.34 -19.89
CA PHE A 277 15.17 14.87 -21.09
C PHE A 277 14.25 13.81 -21.70
N LEU A 278 13.00 14.21 -22.00
CA LEU A 278 12.00 13.35 -22.62
C LEU A 278 11.63 13.97 -23.98
N PRO A 279 12.04 13.37 -25.11
CA PRO A 279 11.69 13.87 -26.43
C PRO A 279 10.18 13.82 -26.67
N GLN A 280 9.69 14.72 -27.52
CA GLN A 280 8.32 14.64 -28.05
C GLN A 280 8.01 13.24 -28.59
N GLY A 281 6.84 12.71 -28.23
CA GLY A 281 6.37 11.38 -28.65
C GLY A 281 6.97 10.22 -27.86
N SER A 282 7.90 10.46 -26.93
CA SER A 282 8.38 9.41 -26.01
C SER A 282 7.36 9.09 -24.93
N VAL A 283 7.37 7.84 -24.47
CA VAL A 283 6.58 7.39 -23.32
C VAL A 283 7.24 7.91 -22.05
N VAL A 284 6.53 8.75 -21.32
CA VAL A 284 6.93 9.31 -20.02
C VAL A 284 6.73 8.27 -18.92
N ALA A 285 5.56 7.64 -18.90
CA ALA A 285 5.21 6.58 -17.96
C ALA A 285 4.22 5.62 -18.61
N SER A 286 4.23 4.38 -18.14
CA SER A 286 3.23 3.36 -18.49
C SER A 286 2.61 2.84 -17.23
N THR A 287 1.28 2.74 -17.22
CA THR A 287 0.53 2.26 -16.08
C THR A 287 -0.34 1.08 -16.47
N PRO A 288 -0.24 -0.06 -15.77
CA PRO A 288 -1.34 -1.00 -15.77
C PRO A 288 -2.59 -0.38 -15.12
N LEU A 289 -3.76 -0.90 -15.46
CA LEU A 289 -5.04 -0.38 -14.96
C LEU A 289 -5.80 -1.48 -14.22
N MET A 290 -6.21 -1.19 -12.99
CA MET A 290 -7.23 -1.97 -12.31
C MET A 290 -8.60 -1.59 -12.84
N PHE A 291 -9.43 -2.60 -13.09
CA PHE A 291 -10.75 -2.43 -13.64
C PHE A 291 -11.80 -2.43 -12.53
N PHE A 292 -12.58 -1.36 -12.46
CA PHE A 292 -13.73 -1.23 -11.59
C PHE A 292 -14.98 -1.04 -12.47
N PRO A 293 -16.00 -1.91 -12.35
CA PRO A 293 -17.20 -1.81 -13.17
C PRO A 293 -18.04 -0.56 -12.87
N ASN A 294 -17.92 -0.03 -11.65
CA ASN A 294 -18.52 1.22 -11.16
C ASN A 294 -17.79 1.72 -9.91
N ASP A 295 -18.25 2.83 -9.37
CA ASP A 295 -17.72 3.54 -8.21
C ASP A 295 -18.23 3.00 -6.86
N PHE A 296 -19.02 1.94 -6.81
CA PHE A 296 -19.67 1.52 -5.56
C PHE A 296 -18.69 1.16 -4.44
N LEU A 297 -17.50 0.64 -4.75
CA LEU A 297 -16.43 0.39 -3.77
C LEU A 297 -15.74 1.68 -3.27
N MET A 298 -16.00 2.80 -3.94
CA MET A 298 -15.47 4.12 -3.61
C MET A 298 -16.48 4.95 -2.81
N LEU A 299 -17.76 4.56 -2.74
CA LEU A 299 -18.79 5.29 -2.01
C LEU A 299 -18.71 5.06 -0.50
N MET A 300 -18.84 6.14 0.27
CA MET A 300 -18.95 6.12 1.72
C MET A 300 -20.30 6.68 2.13
N TYR A 301 -21.10 5.85 2.82
CA TYR A 301 -22.48 6.13 3.17
C TYR A 301 -22.60 6.70 4.59
N GLU A 302 -23.62 7.53 4.82
CA GLU A 302 -23.97 8.01 6.16
C GLU A 302 -24.19 6.83 7.12
N GLY A 303 -23.62 6.91 8.32
CA GLY A 303 -23.80 5.88 9.33
C GLY A 303 -22.99 6.13 10.59
N ALA A 304 -23.02 5.15 11.50
CA ALA A 304 -22.24 5.19 12.73
C ALA A 304 -20.78 4.80 12.47
N TRP A 305 -20.00 5.62 11.74
CA TRP A 305 -18.63 5.29 11.33
C TRP A 305 -17.72 4.94 12.51
N PHE A 306 -17.93 5.62 13.65
CA PHE A 306 -17.13 5.38 14.85
C PHE A 306 -17.44 4.06 15.54
N GLU A 307 -18.72 3.66 15.67
CA GLU A 307 -19.16 2.47 16.43
C GLU A 307 -19.39 1.23 15.55
N LYS A 308 -19.72 1.44 14.27
CA LYS A 308 -20.00 0.43 13.24
C LYS A 308 -21.01 -0.65 13.64
N ASP A 309 -21.89 -0.34 14.59
CA ASP A 309 -22.88 -1.26 15.17
C ASP A 309 -24.22 -1.24 14.42
N THR A 310 -24.39 -0.31 13.49
CA THR A 310 -25.56 -0.18 12.62
C THR A 310 -25.14 -0.19 11.16
N GLN A 311 -25.98 -0.74 10.29
CA GLN A 311 -25.77 -0.69 8.84
C GLN A 311 -25.79 0.78 8.35
N PRO A 312 -24.91 1.18 7.42
CA PRO A 312 -24.99 2.50 6.81
C PRO A 312 -26.29 2.70 6.04
N ASN A 313 -26.69 3.96 5.84
CA ASN A 313 -27.85 4.34 5.06
C ASN A 313 -27.58 4.19 3.56
N PRO A 314 -28.16 3.19 2.85
CA PRO A 314 -27.88 2.95 1.44
C PRO A 314 -28.32 4.11 0.52
N ASN A 315 -29.21 4.99 0.99
CA ASN A 315 -29.78 6.08 0.19
C ASN A 315 -29.05 7.41 0.36
N LYS A 316 -28.00 7.46 1.19
CA LYS A 316 -27.27 8.69 1.46
C LYS A 316 -25.76 8.45 1.44
N VAL A 317 -25.16 8.77 0.29
CA VAL A 317 -23.71 8.88 0.15
C VAL A 317 -23.26 10.17 0.84
N GLU A 318 -22.35 10.04 1.79
CA GLU A 318 -21.79 11.16 2.55
C GLU A 318 -20.42 11.58 1.99
N HIS A 319 -19.63 10.62 1.50
CA HIS A 319 -18.28 10.88 1.02
C HIS A 319 -17.80 9.84 -0.01
N HIS A 320 -16.57 10.00 -0.49
CA HIS A 320 -15.87 9.01 -1.32
C HIS A 320 -14.47 8.68 -0.77
N GLN A 321 -14.04 7.43 -0.97
CA GLN A 321 -12.66 7.01 -0.74
C GLN A 321 -11.69 7.93 -1.50
N ILE A 322 -10.54 8.26 -0.92
CA ILE A 322 -9.61 9.24 -1.52
C ILE A 322 -9.05 8.79 -2.88
N PHE A 323 -8.90 7.48 -3.10
CA PHE A 323 -8.41 6.95 -4.38
C PHE A 323 -9.38 7.22 -5.55
N TYR A 324 -10.63 7.62 -5.28
CA TYR A 324 -11.58 8.10 -6.30
C TYR A 324 -10.98 9.21 -7.18
N ASN A 325 -10.18 10.10 -6.60
CA ASN A 325 -9.53 11.22 -7.31
C ASN A 325 -8.41 10.79 -8.27
N TYR A 326 -7.98 9.54 -8.17
CA TYR A 326 -6.86 9.01 -8.93
C TYR A 326 -7.31 7.99 -9.97
N CYS A 327 -8.58 7.59 -9.94
CA CYS A 327 -9.17 6.72 -10.95
C CYS A 327 -9.66 7.52 -12.15
N TRP A 328 -9.68 6.86 -13.30
CA TRP A 328 -10.03 7.45 -14.57
C TRP A 328 -11.41 6.96 -15.02
N ASN A 329 -12.26 7.86 -15.49
CA ASN A 329 -13.61 7.56 -15.94
C ASN A 329 -13.96 8.35 -17.21
N HIS A 330 -14.95 7.86 -17.95
CA HIS A 330 -15.55 8.58 -19.08
C HIS A 330 -17.06 8.72 -18.85
N PRO A 331 -17.69 9.90 -19.07
CA PRO A 331 -19.10 10.14 -18.75
C PRO A 331 -20.11 9.18 -19.40
N GLU A 332 -19.77 8.64 -20.57
CA GLU A 332 -20.61 7.65 -21.29
C GLU A 332 -20.46 6.21 -20.77
N SER A 333 -19.87 5.99 -19.60
CA SER A 333 -19.67 4.68 -19.02
C SER A 333 -19.62 4.72 -17.50
N SER A 334 -20.08 3.65 -16.83
CA SER A 334 -19.85 3.50 -15.38
C SER A 334 -18.44 3.03 -15.05
N LEU A 335 -17.60 2.70 -16.04
CA LEU A 335 -16.31 2.08 -15.80
C LEU A 335 -15.29 3.05 -15.17
N PHE A 336 -14.57 2.55 -14.18
CA PHE A 336 -13.41 3.23 -13.60
C PHE A 336 -12.15 2.40 -13.85
N LEU A 337 -11.10 3.08 -14.27
CA LEU A 337 -9.78 2.50 -14.49
C LEU A 337 -8.81 3.16 -13.52
N CYS A 338 -8.36 2.42 -12.52
CA CYS A 338 -7.47 2.97 -11.50
C CYS A 338 -6.01 2.59 -11.84
N PRO A 339 -5.17 3.56 -12.21
CA PRO A 339 -3.76 3.32 -12.50
C PRO A 339 -2.97 2.94 -11.24
N TYR A 340 -2.03 2.02 -11.41
CA TYR A 340 -1.05 1.65 -10.37
C TYR A 340 0.39 1.62 -10.91
N GLY A 341 0.68 2.42 -11.93
CA GLY A 341 2.02 2.66 -12.45
C GLY A 341 2.85 3.58 -11.57
N ILE A 342 4.16 3.38 -11.60
CA ILE A 342 5.14 4.09 -10.76
C ILE A 342 5.13 5.60 -11.08
N GLY A 343 4.90 6.43 -10.06
CA GLY A 343 4.87 7.89 -10.12
C GLY A 343 3.70 8.52 -10.90
N VAL A 344 2.83 7.72 -11.51
CA VAL A 344 1.74 8.20 -12.38
C VAL A 344 0.73 9.04 -11.61
N ASN A 345 0.45 8.65 -10.37
CA ASN A 345 -0.55 9.30 -9.53
C ASN A 345 -0.06 10.60 -8.86
N TYR A 346 1.14 11.07 -9.21
CA TYR A 346 1.64 12.41 -8.90
C TYR A 346 1.59 13.37 -10.10
N ILE A 347 1.23 12.91 -11.29
CA ILE A 347 1.14 13.78 -12.46
C ILE A 347 -0.13 14.60 -12.35
N ASN A 348 0.00 15.92 -12.21
CA ASN A 348 -1.14 16.81 -11.96
C ASN A 348 -1.89 17.19 -13.25
N HIS A 349 -3.08 17.76 -13.04
CA HIS A 349 -3.83 18.38 -14.12
C HIS A 349 -3.05 19.55 -14.75
N GLY A 350 -2.98 19.56 -16.08
CA GLY A 350 -2.68 20.76 -16.85
C GLY A 350 -3.61 20.82 -18.06
N LYS A 351 -4.25 21.96 -18.31
CA LYS A 351 -5.15 22.12 -19.44
C LYS A 351 -4.39 21.99 -20.78
N ASN A 352 -5.01 21.30 -21.74
CA ASN A 352 -4.43 21.11 -23.06
C ASN A 352 -4.24 22.45 -23.79
N GLY A 353 -3.12 22.58 -24.50
CA GLY A 353 -2.74 23.82 -25.18
C GLY A 353 -2.24 24.95 -24.27
N THR A 354 -2.22 24.76 -22.94
CA THR A 354 -1.63 25.73 -22.00
C THR A 354 -0.48 25.12 -21.20
N ALA A 355 -0.76 24.14 -20.35
CA ALA A 355 0.23 23.56 -19.43
C ALA A 355 0.50 22.07 -19.69
N ALA A 356 -0.46 21.34 -20.26
CA ALA A 356 -0.28 19.91 -20.57
C ALA A 356 0.95 19.69 -21.48
N ASN A 357 1.88 18.86 -21.02
CA ASN A 357 3.04 18.41 -21.79
C ASN A 357 3.08 16.87 -21.95
N GLY A 358 2.11 16.16 -21.37
CA GLY A 358 1.79 14.76 -21.61
C GLY A 358 0.35 14.56 -22.07
N ARG A 359 0.07 13.42 -22.72
CA ARG A 359 -1.27 12.96 -23.07
C ARG A 359 -1.44 11.47 -22.81
N LEU A 360 -2.67 11.04 -22.56
CA LEU A 360 -3.01 9.63 -22.46
C LEU A 360 -3.02 8.96 -23.85
N GLN A 361 -2.61 7.70 -23.90
CA GLN A 361 -2.68 6.86 -25.08
C GLN A 361 -2.68 5.39 -24.65
N TRP A 362 -3.52 4.54 -25.24
CA TRP A 362 -3.39 3.10 -25.03
C TRP A 362 -2.00 2.61 -25.42
N ALA A 363 -1.44 1.71 -24.61
CA ALA A 363 -0.20 1.03 -24.98
C ALA A 363 -0.41 0.25 -26.29
N LYS A 364 0.67 0.02 -27.05
CA LYS A 364 0.57 -0.75 -28.29
C LYS A 364 0.25 -2.21 -27.99
N ASP A 365 -0.56 -2.85 -28.84
CA ASP A 365 -0.88 -4.27 -28.72
C ASP A 365 0.38 -5.14 -28.60
N GLY A 366 0.39 -6.05 -27.62
CA GLY A 366 1.51 -6.92 -27.32
C GLY A 366 2.62 -6.30 -26.46
N GLU A 367 2.73 -4.97 -26.39
CA GLU A 367 3.68 -4.31 -25.48
C GLU A 367 3.14 -4.31 -24.05
N MET A 368 4.00 -4.60 -23.07
CA MET A 368 3.62 -4.65 -21.65
C MET A 368 2.45 -5.61 -21.35
N ARG A 369 2.22 -6.61 -22.20
CA ARG A 369 1.04 -7.51 -22.18
C ARG A 369 -0.30 -6.80 -22.42
N HIS A 370 -0.30 -5.58 -22.95
CA HIS A 370 -1.52 -4.92 -23.44
C HIS A 370 -2.15 -5.76 -24.55
N ARG A 371 -3.49 -5.80 -24.55
CA ARG A 371 -4.27 -6.53 -25.56
C ARG A 371 -5.39 -5.65 -26.11
N ASP A 372 -5.26 -5.24 -27.36
CA ASP A 372 -6.26 -4.44 -28.10
C ASP A 372 -7.63 -5.12 -28.14
N GLU A 373 -7.66 -6.46 -28.12
CA GLU A 373 -8.89 -7.25 -28.10
C GLU A 373 -9.83 -6.81 -26.97
N VAL A 374 -9.28 -6.45 -25.81
CA VAL A 374 -10.07 -6.04 -24.64
C VAL A 374 -10.83 -4.74 -24.92
N LEU A 375 -10.19 -3.78 -25.60
CA LEU A 375 -10.78 -2.51 -26.00
C LEU A 375 -11.97 -2.68 -26.97
N ARG A 376 -11.99 -3.77 -27.73
CA ARG A 376 -13.04 -4.09 -28.71
C ARG A 376 -14.13 -5.00 -28.13
N SER A 377 -13.97 -5.44 -26.88
CA SER A 377 -14.85 -6.39 -26.23
C SER A 377 -15.83 -5.70 -25.27
N ASN A 378 -16.95 -6.37 -25.00
CA ASN A 378 -17.88 -5.90 -23.98
C ASN A 378 -17.21 -5.95 -22.58
N PRO A 379 -17.23 -4.86 -21.80
CA PRO A 379 -16.60 -4.79 -20.49
C PRO A 379 -17.06 -5.88 -19.50
N ARG A 380 -18.25 -6.48 -19.66
CA ARG A 380 -18.71 -7.61 -18.84
C ARG A 380 -17.74 -8.79 -18.86
N LYS A 381 -16.99 -8.98 -19.95
CA LYS A 381 -15.96 -10.03 -20.05
C LYS A 381 -14.77 -9.79 -19.12
N MET A 382 -14.57 -8.55 -18.67
CA MET A 382 -13.45 -8.17 -17.80
C MET A 382 -13.71 -8.47 -16.32
N LEU A 383 -14.96 -8.69 -15.92
CA LEU A 383 -15.33 -8.96 -14.52
C LEU A 383 -14.64 -10.21 -13.93
N ASN A 384 -14.19 -11.14 -14.77
CA ASN A 384 -13.46 -12.36 -14.34
C ASN A 384 -11.99 -12.39 -14.79
N ILE A 385 -11.44 -11.30 -15.32
CA ILE A 385 -10.05 -11.29 -15.78
C ILE A 385 -9.14 -10.91 -14.60
N ALA A 386 -8.47 -11.91 -14.03
CA ALA A 386 -7.54 -11.71 -12.91
C ALA A 386 -6.22 -11.03 -13.30
N SER A 387 -5.86 -11.00 -14.59
CA SER A 387 -4.58 -10.46 -15.06
C SER A 387 -4.74 -9.09 -15.73
N PRO A 388 -3.87 -8.11 -15.44
CA PRO A 388 -3.93 -6.79 -16.07
C PRO A 388 -3.62 -6.92 -17.56
N ARG A 389 -4.65 -6.78 -18.40
CA ARG A 389 -4.56 -6.79 -19.88
C ARG A 389 -4.68 -5.39 -20.49
N LEU A 390 -4.83 -4.36 -19.65
CA LEU A 390 -4.96 -2.97 -20.04
C LEU A 390 -3.80 -2.16 -19.47
N TYR A 391 -3.16 -1.40 -20.36
CA TYR A 391 -2.07 -0.50 -20.05
C TYR A 391 -2.31 0.80 -20.78
N MET A 392 -2.09 1.91 -20.08
CA MET A 392 -2.10 3.24 -20.64
C MET A 392 -0.70 3.83 -20.57
N ASP A 393 -0.32 4.50 -21.64
CA ASP A 393 0.87 5.31 -21.75
C ASP A 393 0.55 6.79 -21.56
N ILE A 394 1.44 7.47 -20.87
CA ILE A 394 1.51 8.92 -20.84
C ILE A 394 2.63 9.30 -21.79
N VAL A 395 2.29 9.98 -22.88
CA VAL A 395 3.21 10.29 -23.98
C VAL A 395 3.48 11.79 -24.01
N ALA A 396 4.75 12.17 -24.12
CA ALA A 396 5.17 13.57 -24.20
C ALA A 396 4.59 14.22 -25.48
N THR A 397 3.89 15.34 -25.34
CA THR A 397 3.29 16.07 -26.48
C THR A 397 4.27 17.04 -27.14
N ARG A 398 5.36 17.35 -26.44
CA ARG A 398 6.53 18.13 -26.88
C ARG A 398 7.76 17.63 -26.12
N ASP A 399 8.92 18.19 -26.42
CA ASP A 399 10.11 17.99 -25.60
C ASP A 399 9.88 18.50 -24.17
N ILE A 400 10.26 17.69 -23.17
CA ILE A 400 10.19 18.01 -21.74
C ILE A 400 11.60 18.01 -21.17
N GLN A 401 11.99 19.12 -20.54
CA GLN A 401 13.34 19.29 -20.00
C GLN A 401 13.50 18.60 -18.63
N PRO A 402 14.72 18.16 -18.26
CA PRO A 402 14.99 17.71 -16.90
C PRO A 402 14.56 18.75 -15.86
N GLY A 403 13.83 18.32 -14.84
CA GLY A 403 13.31 19.17 -13.77
C GLY A 403 12.02 19.92 -14.10
N GLU A 404 11.48 19.78 -15.31
CA GLU A 404 10.16 20.31 -15.68
C GLU A 404 9.04 19.43 -15.09
N GLU A 405 7.97 20.05 -14.58
CA GLU A 405 6.79 19.32 -14.09
C GLU A 405 6.01 18.73 -15.27
N ILE A 406 5.55 17.50 -15.11
CA ILE A 406 4.76 16.77 -16.09
C ILE A 406 3.29 16.95 -15.75
N PHE A 407 2.49 17.24 -16.77
CA PHE A 407 1.05 17.44 -16.66
C PHE A 407 0.33 16.74 -17.81
N PHE A 408 -0.88 16.25 -17.54
CA PHE A 408 -1.82 15.91 -18.61
C PHE A 408 -3.21 16.49 -18.31
N ASP A 409 -4.03 16.59 -19.34
CA ASP A 409 -5.37 17.15 -19.23
C ASP A 409 -6.34 16.14 -18.60
N TYR A 410 -6.97 16.53 -17.50
CA TYR A 410 -7.93 15.69 -16.76
C TYR A 410 -9.35 15.82 -17.35
N GLY A 411 -9.54 16.67 -18.36
CA GLY A 411 -10.80 16.91 -19.05
C GLY A 411 -11.60 18.09 -18.50
N GLU A 412 -12.49 18.60 -19.35
CA GLU A 412 -13.30 19.79 -19.06
C GLU A 412 -14.25 19.59 -17.87
N ALA A 413 -14.79 18.38 -17.70
CA ALA A 413 -15.66 18.04 -16.58
C ALA A 413 -14.94 18.18 -15.22
N TRP A 414 -13.69 17.70 -15.15
CA TRP A 414 -12.87 17.85 -13.95
C TRP A 414 -12.56 19.32 -13.67
N GLN A 415 -12.14 20.08 -14.70
CA GLN A 415 -11.84 21.51 -14.55
C GLN A 415 -13.07 22.29 -14.05
N ALA A 416 -14.24 22.04 -14.64
CA ALA A 416 -15.48 22.69 -14.23
C ALA A 416 -15.86 22.35 -12.78
N ALA A 417 -15.66 21.09 -12.37
CA ALA A 417 -15.91 20.66 -11.00
C ALA A 417 -14.94 21.35 -10.01
N TRP A 418 -13.66 21.44 -10.35
CA TRP A 418 -12.65 22.13 -9.54
C TRP A 418 -12.96 23.63 -9.41
N ASP A 419 -13.27 24.31 -10.52
CA ASP A 419 -13.62 25.73 -10.53
C ASP A 419 -14.87 25.99 -9.67
N GLN A 420 -15.88 25.11 -9.77
CA GLN A 420 -17.08 25.20 -8.94
C GLN A 420 -16.77 24.98 -7.46
N HIS A 421 -15.91 24.01 -7.14
CA HIS A 421 -15.47 23.72 -5.77
C HIS A 421 -14.77 24.93 -5.14
N VAL A 422 -13.78 25.50 -5.83
CA VAL A 422 -13.06 26.70 -5.38
C VAL A 422 -14.02 27.89 -5.20
N ALA A 423 -14.94 28.12 -6.15
CA ALA A 423 -15.89 29.22 -6.08
C ALA A 423 -16.86 29.11 -4.88
N LYS A 424 -17.19 27.89 -4.44
CA LYS A 424 -18.11 27.62 -3.33
C LYS A 424 -17.42 27.45 -1.99
N PHE A 425 -16.10 27.25 -1.95
CA PHE A 425 -15.34 26.88 -0.76
C PHE A 425 -15.70 27.70 0.49
N GLU A 426 -15.69 29.03 0.38
CA GLU A 426 -15.99 29.92 1.51
C GLU A 426 -17.40 29.72 2.09
N SER A 427 -18.36 29.32 1.27
CA SER A 427 -19.75 29.08 1.68
C SER A 427 -20.00 27.67 2.25
N VAL A 428 -19.13 26.71 1.93
CA VAL A 428 -19.28 25.29 2.32
C VAL A 428 -18.26 24.83 3.35
N LYS A 429 -17.23 25.64 3.65
CA LYS A 429 -16.22 25.29 4.64
C LYS A 429 -16.85 25.04 6.00
N HIS A 430 -16.31 24.05 6.70
CA HIS A 430 -16.87 23.63 7.98
C HIS A 430 -16.73 24.75 9.01
N GLN A 431 -17.75 24.97 9.85
CA GLN A 431 -17.75 26.08 10.82
C GLN A 431 -16.57 26.03 11.82
N TYR A 432 -16.07 24.83 12.12
CA TYR A 432 -14.90 24.62 12.98
C TYR A 432 -13.57 24.55 12.22
N SER A 433 -13.55 24.77 10.90
CA SER A 433 -12.31 24.82 10.12
C SER A 433 -11.29 25.84 10.64
N PRO A 434 -11.69 27.07 11.08
CA PRO A 434 -10.74 28.04 11.61
C PRO A 434 -10.03 27.61 12.90
N ASP A 435 -10.71 26.81 13.74
CA ASP A 435 -10.21 26.36 15.04
C ASP A 435 -9.47 25.02 14.95
N PHE A 436 -9.38 24.44 13.75
CA PHE A 436 -8.67 23.20 13.55
C PHE A 436 -7.16 23.41 13.63
N GLN A 437 -6.51 22.51 14.35
CA GLN A 437 -5.06 22.37 14.39
C GLN A 437 -4.80 20.87 14.35
N SER A 438 -3.91 20.38 13.50
CA SER A 438 -3.58 18.95 13.54
C SER A 438 -2.90 18.62 14.86
N ALA A 439 -3.25 17.47 15.45
CA ALA A 439 -2.56 16.96 16.61
C ALA A 439 -1.06 16.77 16.33
N ARG A 440 -0.68 16.45 15.10
CA ARG A 440 0.72 16.31 14.68
C ARG A 440 1.49 17.61 14.90
N ASP A 441 0.99 18.71 14.35
CA ASP A 441 1.63 20.02 14.45
C ASP A 441 1.63 20.50 15.91
N TRP A 442 0.52 20.27 16.63
CA TRP A 442 0.43 20.59 18.06
C TRP A 442 1.52 19.88 18.87
N ASN A 443 1.77 18.59 18.63
CA ASN A 443 2.81 17.85 19.36
C ASN A 443 4.22 18.39 19.09
N VAL A 444 4.49 18.91 17.90
CA VAL A 444 5.78 19.51 17.54
C VAL A 444 5.92 20.87 18.24
N GLU A 445 4.91 21.73 18.12
CA GLU A 445 4.90 23.06 18.72
C GLU A 445 4.86 23.04 20.26
N ASN A 446 4.26 22.00 20.84
CA ASN A 446 4.00 21.85 22.27
C ASN A 446 4.70 20.63 22.86
N HIS A 447 5.89 20.28 22.33
CA HIS A 447 6.68 19.13 22.78
C HIS A 447 6.89 19.10 24.30
N ASP A 448 7.27 20.25 24.88
CA ASP A 448 7.56 20.40 26.31
C ASP A 448 6.36 20.88 27.14
N ALA A 449 5.18 21.02 26.53
CA ALA A 449 4.01 21.49 27.24
C ALA A 449 3.57 20.51 28.34
N ILE A 450 3.19 21.09 29.48
CA ILE A 450 2.57 20.35 30.58
C ILE A 450 1.19 19.89 30.12
N LEU A 451 0.96 18.58 30.12
CA LEU A 451 -0.32 18.03 29.70
C LEU A 451 -1.35 18.13 30.84
N ARG A 452 -2.54 18.63 30.48
CA ARG A 452 -3.71 18.75 31.37
C ARG A 452 -4.25 17.39 31.82
N THR A 453 -4.58 17.26 33.10
CA THR A 453 -5.30 16.11 33.68
C THR A 453 -6.77 16.11 33.25
N GLU A 454 -7.49 15.01 33.45
CA GLU A 454 -8.94 14.93 33.20
C GLU A 454 -9.73 15.98 33.98
N GLU A 455 -9.31 16.30 35.22
CA GLU A 455 -9.95 17.33 36.04
C GLU A 455 -9.76 18.72 35.43
N GLU A 456 -8.55 19.05 35.02
CA GLU A 456 -8.25 20.34 34.37
C GLU A 456 -8.97 20.49 33.03
N GLN A 457 -9.12 19.38 32.30
CA GLN A 457 -9.86 19.34 31.03
C GLN A 457 -11.36 19.65 31.17
N GLN A 458 -11.92 19.61 32.38
CA GLN A 458 -13.32 20.04 32.61
C GLN A 458 -13.48 21.57 32.45
N ALA A 459 -12.44 22.33 32.81
CA ALA A 459 -12.42 23.79 32.70
C ALA A 459 -11.75 24.28 31.41
N ASP A 460 -10.71 23.57 30.96
CA ASP A 460 -9.94 23.88 29.76
C ASP A 460 -9.73 22.58 28.97
N PRO A 461 -10.66 22.17 28.08
CA PRO A 461 -10.55 20.95 27.29
C PRO A 461 -9.57 21.09 26.12
N TYR A 462 -8.93 19.98 25.72
CA TYR A 462 -8.26 19.94 24.42
C TYR A 462 -9.30 19.99 23.28
N PRO A 463 -8.91 20.37 22.06
CA PRO A 463 -9.80 20.31 20.92
C PRO A 463 -10.46 18.92 20.79
N SER A 464 -11.76 18.90 20.47
CA SER A 464 -12.55 17.65 20.46
C SER A 464 -12.10 16.61 19.42
N HIS A 465 -11.32 17.05 18.43
CA HIS A 465 -10.68 16.21 17.43
C HIS A 465 -9.34 15.64 17.90
N PHE A 466 -8.86 15.94 19.10
CA PHE A 466 -7.68 15.30 19.67
C PHE A 466 -8.03 14.03 20.42
N GLU A 467 -7.20 13.02 20.27
CA GLU A 467 -7.20 11.81 21.09
C GLU A 467 -5.80 11.61 21.69
N LEU A 468 -5.72 11.53 23.02
CA LEU A 468 -4.45 11.21 23.67
C LEU A 468 -4.16 9.71 23.55
N LYS A 469 -2.97 9.37 23.06
CA LYS A 469 -2.44 8.01 23.00
C LYS A 469 -1.19 7.89 23.88
N CYS A 470 -0.95 6.70 24.45
CA CYS A 470 0.28 6.39 25.17
C CYS A 470 0.95 5.09 24.73
N ILE A 471 2.28 5.06 24.81
CA ILE A 471 3.08 3.84 24.75
C ILE A 471 3.29 3.32 26.16
N VAL A 472 2.78 2.13 26.44
CA VAL A 472 2.90 1.48 27.76
C VAL A 472 4.00 0.43 27.71
N LYS A 473 5.25 0.88 27.52
CA LYS A 473 6.45 0.02 27.53
C LYS A 473 7.43 0.54 28.58
N GLU A 474 8.05 -0.37 29.32
CA GLU A 474 9.15 -0.03 30.23
C GLU A 474 10.44 0.17 29.44
N GLY A 475 11.17 1.24 29.74
CA GLY A 475 12.42 1.56 29.07
C GLY A 475 12.85 3.02 29.30
N PRO A 476 14.09 3.37 28.93
CA PRO A 476 14.58 4.74 29.01
C PRO A 476 13.76 5.66 28.08
N PRO A 477 13.60 6.96 28.41
CA PRO A 477 12.84 7.92 27.61
C PRO A 477 13.22 7.94 26.13
N ASP A 478 14.51 7.84 25.80
CA ASP A 478 15.00 7.86 24.41
C ASP A 478 14.52 6.64 23.61
N LEU A 479 14.45 5.47 24.24
CA LEU A 479 13.89 4.27 23.62
C LEU A 479 12.40 4.44 23.35
N VAL A 480 11.66 5.03 24.30
CA VAL A 480 10.23 5.30 24.12
C VAL A 480 9.99 6.36 23.04
N ALA A 481 10.84 7.38 22.98
CA ALA A 481 10.83 8.39 21.92
C ALA A 481 11.02 7.75 20.54
N ALA A 482 11.98 6.83 20.42
CA ALA A 482 12.25 6.13 19.17
C ALA A 482 11.05 5.28 18.70
N ILE A 483 10.26 4.72 19.62
CA ILE A 483 9.08 3.91 19.27
C ILE A 483 8.00 4.76 18.57
N TRP A 484 7.86 6.05 18.90
CA TRP A 484 6.91 6.92 18.20
C TRP A 484 7.24 7.17 16.73
N ASN A 485 8.47 6.86 16.32
CA ASN A 485 8.93 6.96 14.94
C ASN A 485 8.88 5.61 14.22
N GLN A 486 8.35 4.55 14.86
CA GLN A 486 8.20 3.23 14.26
C GLN A 486 6.88 3.10 13.49
N GLU A 487 6.90 2.24 12.47
CA GLU A 487 5.81 1.99 11.53
C GLU A 487 4.53 1.50 12.24
N ASN A 488 4.69 0.69 13.28
CA ASN A 488 3.62 0.13 14.11
C ASN A 488 3.72 0.61 15.55
N VAL A 489 3.36 1.85 15.83
CA VAL A 489 3.33 2.31 17.22
C VAL A 489 2.18 1.61 17.95
N PRO A 490 2.44 0.75 18.97
CA PRO A 490 1.39 0.05 19.72
C PRO A 490 0.75 0.99 20.77
N ALA A 491 0.39 2.20 20.33
CA ALA A 491 -0.08 3.25 21.20
C ALA A 491 -1.56 3.03 21.53
N LYS A 492 -1.88 3.17 22.82
CA LYS A 492 -3.22 2.90 23.35
C LYS A 492 -3.94 4.20 23.69
N PRO A 493 -5.26 4.31 23.45
CA PRO A 493 -6.05 5.42 23.98
C PRO A 493 -5.83 5.55 25.48
N CYS A 494 -5.53 6.76 25.97
CA CYS A 494 -5.23 6.97 27.38
C CYS A 494 -5.75 8.30 27.90
N ARG A 495 -5.76 8.42 29.23
CA ARG A 495 -6.19 9.61 29.96
C ARG A 495 -5.26 9.88 31.11
N ILE A 496 -5.01 11.14 31.38
CA ILE A 496 -4.16 11.61 32.46
C ILE A 496 -5.03 11.87 33.68
N ILE A 497 -4.90 11.04 34.71
CA ILE A 497 -5.65 11.18 35.96
C ILE A 497 -4.87 11.92 37.05
N GLY A 498 -3.59 12.21 36.80
CA GLY A 498 -2.75 12.98 37.71
C GLY A 498 -1.36 13.24 37.13
N ARG A 499 -0.59 14.09 37.79
CA ARG A 499 0.82 14.36 37.45
C ARG A 499 1.63 14.61 38.72
N ALA A 500 2.93 14.37 38.65
CA ALA A 500 3.89 14.63 39.71
C ALA A 500 5.22 15.07 39.10
N GLU A 501 5.94 15.93 39.81
CA GLU A 501 7.30 16.33 39.45
C GLU A 501 8.29 15.38 40.15
N THR A 502 9.32 14.93 39.44
CA THR A 502 10.40 14.15 40.03
C THR A 502 11.42 15.05 40.72
N GLU A 503 12.31 14.45 41.52
CA GLU A 503 13.40 15.18 42.18
C GLU A 503 14.32 15.93 41.19
N ASN A 504 14.39 15.49 39.94
CA ASN A 504 15.18 16.10 38.88
C ASN A 504 14.40 17.16 38.05
N GLY A 505 13.19 17.52 38.47
CA GLY A 505 12.32 18.48 37.78
C GLY A 505 11.56 17.93 36.56
N ASN A 506 11.63 16.61 36.30
CA ASN A 506 10.91 16.01 35.18
C ASN A 506 9.45 15.72 35.56
N MET A 507 8.53 15.92 34.61
CA MET A 507 7.12 15.59 34.83
C MET A 507 6.81 14.13 34.53
N LEU A 508 6.20 13.46 35.52
CA LEU A 508 5.56 12.16 35.38
C LEU A 508 4.04 12.33 35.36
N TYR A 509 3.39 11.52 34.53
CA TYR A 509 1.95 11.52 34.33
C TYR A 509 1.37 10.20 34.81
N LYS A 510 0.40 10.27 35.71
CA LYS A 510 -0.41 9.13 36.14
C LYS A 510 -1.51 8.96 35.12
N ILE A 511 -1.47 7.86 34.38
CA ILE A 511 -2.40 7.59 33.28
C ILE A 511 -3.18 6.30 33.51
N VAL A 512 -4.37 6.25 32.93
CA VAL A 512 -5.10 5.01 32.64
C VAL A 512 -5.21 4.86 31.13
N TYR A 513 -5.12 3.65 30.61
CA TYR A 513 -5.22 3.38 29.18
C TYR A 513 -6.22 2.27 28.90
N LYS A 514 -6.81 2.30 27.71
CA LYS A 514 -7.65 1.20 27.23
C LYS A 514 -6.76 0.08 26.73
N ASP A 515 -6.98 -1.11 27.28
CA ASP A 515 -6.30 -2.32 26.82
C ASP A 515 -7.31 -3.43 26.54
N ILE A 516 -6.96 -4.28 25.59
CA ILE A 516 -7.57 -5.59 25.46
C ILE A 516 -6.89 -6.46 26.52
N ARG A 517 -7.51 -6.62 27.69
CA ARG A 517 -7.10 -7.70 28.60
C ARG A 517 -7.46 -9.01 27.92
N THR A 518 -6.53 -9.66 27.23
CA THR A 518 -6.61 -11.08 26.89
C THR A 518 -5.61 -11.84 27.76
N SER A 519 -6.00 -13.05 28.15
CA SER A 519 -5.19 -14.09 28.76
C SER A 519 -3.84 -14.26 28.06
N GLN A 520 -2.89 -14.89 28.75
CA GLN A 520 -1.50 -15.21 28.31
C GLN A 520 -1.39 -16.08 27.04
N ASP A 521 -2.43 -16.17 26.21
CA ASP A 521 -2.49 -17.07 25.07
C ASP A 521 -2.33 -16.27 23.77
N GLU A 522 -1.20 -16.47 23.07
CA GLU A 522 -0.81 -15.81 21.82
C GLU A 522 -1.89 -15.94 20.72
N ALA A 523 -2.67 -17.01 20.74
CA ALA A 523 -3.79 -17.23 19.82
C ALA A 523 -4.95 -16.22 19.98
N SER A 524 -5.02 -15.50 21.12
CA SER A 524 -6.06 -14.49 21.38
C SER A 524 -5.79 -13.14 20.72
N LYS A 525 -4.58 -12.94 20.16
CA LYS A 525 -4.16 -11.65 19.57
C LYS A 525 -4.83 -11.35 18.23
N GLN A 526 -5.40 -12.35 17.56
CA GLN A 526 -5.96 -12.22 16.21
C GLN A 526 -7.48 -11.93 16.14
N THR A 527 -8.21 -11.83 17.25
CA THR A 527 -9.69 -11.71 17.16
C THR A 527 -10.31 -10.78 18.19
N ILE A 528 -9.90 -9.51 18.18
CA ILE A 528 -10.69 -8.46 18.85
C ILE A 528 -11.84 -8.11 17.92
N ARG A 529 -13.06 -8.54 18.26
CA ARG A 529 -14.25 -8.24 17.45
C ARG A 529 -14.84 -6.84 17.72
N SER A 530 -14.41 -6.12 18.77
CA SER A 530 -14.85 -4.75 19.07
C SER A 530 -14.03 -4.01 20.15
N VAL A 531 -13.74 -2.72 19.94
CA VAL A 531 -13.23 -1.74 20.94
C VAL A 531 -14.11 -1.66 22.20
N LYS A 532 -15.40 -2.04 22.14
CA LYS A 532 -16.28 -2.13 23.34
C LYS A 532 -15.77 -3.15 24.37
N GLN A 533 -14.89 -4.07 23.96
CA GLN A 533 -14.27 -5.07 24.84
C GLN A 533 -13.03 -4.53 25.58
N MET A 534 -12.50 -3.36 25.18
CA MET A 534 -11.36 -2.74 25.86
C MET A 534 -11.77 -2.24 27.25
N LYS A 535 -10.94 -2.52 28.26
CA LYS A 535 -11.14 -2.04 29.63
C LYS A 535 -10.04 -1.07 30.02
N TRP A 536 -10.36 -0.11 30.88
CA TRP A 536 -9.34 0.75 31.49
C TRP A 536 -8.40 -0.09 32.35
N SER A 537 -7.11 0.19 32.22
CA SER A 537 -6.05 -0.40 33.02
C SER A 537 -6.08 0.12 34.46
N GLU A 538 -5.29 -0.53 35.32
CA GLU A 538 -4.84 0.14 36.54
C GLU A 538 -3.96 1.35 36.19
N PRO A 539 -3.90 2.37 37.06
CA PRO A 539 -3.05 3.53 36.85
C PRO A 539 -1.57 3.16 36.70
N LYS A 540 -0.89 3.78 35.73
CA LYS A 540 0.57 3.70 35.56
C LYS A 540 1.18 5.10 35.49
N TRP A 541 2.44 5.22 35.90
CA TRP A 541 3.21 6.44 35.75
C TRP A 541 4.06 6.38 34.49
N LEU A 542 3.92 7.36 33.61
CA LEU A 542 4.69 7.47 32.38
C LEU A 542 5.35 8.85 32.26
N HIS A 543 6.46 8.91 31.54
CA HIS A 543 7.06 10.18 31.13
C HIS A 543 6.25 10.84 30.02
N ARG A 544 6.34 12.18 29.89
CA ARG A 544 5.73 12.97 28.80
C ARG A 544 5.99 12.39 27.42
N VAL A 545 7.21 11.89 27.18
CA VAL A 545 7.63 11.31 25.90
C VAL A 545 6.80 10.09 25.50
N ALA A 546 6.18 9.40 26.45
CA ALA A 546 5.30 8.27 26.19
C ALA A 546 3.88 8.69 25.79
N LEU A 547 3.57 9.99 25.79
CA LEU A 547 2.24 10.56 25.55
C LEU A 547 2.26 11.44 24.30
N ARG A 548 1.30 11.23 23.40
CA ARG A 548 1.18 12.01 22.15
C ARG A 548 -0.29 12.17 21.80
N PHE A 549 -0.68 13.37 21.34
CA PHE A 549 -2.00 13.56 20.75
C PHE A 549 -2.02 13.01 19.33
N MET A 550 -3.13 12.42 18.94
CA MET A 550 -3.41 12.03 17.56
C MET A 550 -4.70 12.70 17.12
N ASP A 551 -4.85 12.92 15.82
CA ASP A 551 -6.15 13.33 15.30
C ASP A 551 -7.10 12.14 15.47
N ARG A 552 -8.28 12.41 16.02
CA ARG A 552 -9.31 11.40 16.22
C ARG A 552 -9.74 10.88 14.85
N ALA A 553 -10.02 9.59 14.75
CA ALA A 553 -10.51 9.00 13.50
C ALA A 553 -11.68 9.82 12.91
N TYR A 554 -11.65 9.99 11.59
CA TYR A 554 -12.62 10.76 10.80
C TYR A 554 -12.62 12.28 11.01
N THR A 555 -11.55 12.87 11.55
CA THR A 555 -11.50 14.32 11.82
C THR A 555 -10.43 15.10 11.04
N ASN A 556 -9.44 14.40 10.46
CA ASN A 556 -8.42 15.02 9.60
C ASN A 556 -8.99 15.51 8.24
N ASP A 557 -8.14 16.10 7.40
CA ASP A 557 -8.57 16.79 6.17
C ASP A 557 -9.17 15.83 5.13
N LEU A 558 -8.80 14.54 5.14
CA LEU A 558 -9.40 13.54 4.24
C LEU A 558 -10.91 13.42 4.43
N TRP A 559 -11.39 13.73 5.64
CA TRP A 559 -12.77 13.53 6.08
C TRP A 559 -13.63 14.77 6.00
N LEU A 560 -13.11 15.87 5.43
CA LEU A 560 -13.91 17.06 5.23
C LEU A 560 -15.08 16.74 4.29
N PRO A 561 -16.35 17.00 4.69
CA PRO A 561 -17.51 16.71 3.85
C PRO A 561 -17.51 17.47 2.51
N HIS A 562 -16.74 18.55 2.43
CA HIS A 562 -16.58 19.39 1.25
C HIS A 562 -15.22 19.22 0.59
N ALA A 563 -14.38 18.25 0.99
CA ALA A 563 -13.14 17.99 0.28
C ALA A 563 -13.44 17.59 -1.18
N PHE A 564 -12.62 18.08 -2.11
CA PHE A 564 -12.83 17.83 -3.53
C PHE A 564 -12.71 16.33 -3.85
N ARG A 565 -13.75 15.78 -4.51
CA ARG A 565 -13.80 14.40 -4.99
C ARG A 565 -14.26 14.37 -6.45
N HIS A 566 -13.39 14.00 -7.38
CA HIS A 566 -13.72 13.91 -8.79
C HIS A 566 -12.72 13.00 -9.53
N PRO A 567 -13.19 12.03 -10.35
CA PRO A 567 -12.28 11.18 -11.11
C PRO A 567 -11.65 11.97 -12.26
N ILE A 568 -10.54 11.47 -12.76
CA ILE A 568 -9.86 12.04 -13.92
C ILE A 568 -10.62 11.60 -15.19
N GLY A 569 -10.84 12.52 -16.12
CA GLY A 569 -11.51 12.22 -17.39
C GLY A 569 -10.59 11.47 -18.35
N ILE A 570 -11.10 10.40 -18.97
CA ILE A 570 -10.50 9.80 -20.17
C ILE A 570 -10.97 10.61 -21.38
N PRO A 571 -10.09 11.09 -22.26
CA PRO A 571 -10.49 11.81 -23.47
C PRO A 571 -11.38 10.99 -24.40
N ASP A 572 -12.38 11.65 -25.00
CA ASP A 572 -13.34 11.03 -25.91
C ASP A 572 -12.67 10.31 -27.09
N ASP A 573 -11.58 10.86 -27.64
CA ASP A 573 -10.91 10.34 -28.84
C ASP A 573 -10.20 9.01 -28.62
N ILE A 574 -9.88 8.66 -27.37
CA ILE A 574 -9.25 7.38 -27.01
C ILE A 574 -10.22 6.43 -26.29
N PHE A 575 -11.40 6.89 -25.87
CA PHE A 575 -12.33 6.02 -25.15
C PHE A 575 -12.98 4.98 -26.09
N PRO A 576 -12.90 3.67 -25.80
CA PRO A 576 -13.36 2.65 -26.73
C PRO A 576 -14.87 2.66 -26.97
N ASP A 577 -15.27 2.60 -28.24
CA ASP A 577 -16.69 2.58 -28.63
C ASP A 577 -17.46 1.40 -28.04
N ALA A 578 -16.81 0.23 -27.88
CA ALA A 578 -17.42 -0.95 -27.29
C ALA A 578 -17.79 -0.78 -25.80
N TRP A 579 -17.26 0.25 -25.14
CA TRP A 579 -17.48 0.52 -23.73
C TRP A 579 -18.50 1.65 -23.51
N ARG A 580 -18.74 2.48 -24.53
CA ARG A 580 -19.77 3.54 -24.49
C ARG A 580 -21.15 2.95 -24.26
N GLY A 581 -21.94 3.60 -23.43
CA GLY A 581 -23.27 3.15 -23.04
C GLY A 581 -23.28 1.93 -22.12
N THR A 582 -22.11 1.46 -21.65
CA THR A 582 -22.04 0.37 -20.67
C THR A 582 -22.15 0.92 -19.27
N PHE A 583 -23.22 0.54 -18.57
CA PHE A 583 -23.46 0.88 -17.18
C PHE A 583 -23.74 -0.38 -16.37
N PHE A 584 -22.96 -0.59 -15.31
CA PHE A 584 -23.13 -1.67 -14.36
C PHE A 584 -23.90 -1.15 -13.16
N SER A 585 -25.15 -1.60 -12.98
CA SER A 585 -25.84 -1.39 -11.71
C SER A 585 -25.26 -2.29 -10.61
N SER A 586 -25.55 -1.98 -9.36
CA SER A 586 -25.19 -2.84 -8.23
C SER A 586 -25.84 -4.21 -8.44
N GLN A 587 -27.13 -4.24 -8.79
CA GLN A 587 -27.85 -5.48 -9.07
C GLN A 587 -27.24 -6.29 -10.22
N ASP A 588 -26.79 -5.66 -11.31
CA ASP A 588 -26.12 -6.37 -12.41
C ASP A 588 -24.89 -7.13 -11.92
N LEU A 589 -24.09 -6.51 -11.05
CA LEU A 589 -22.89 -7.13 -10.48
C LEU A 589 -23.26 -8.21 -9.47
N MET A 590 -24.27 -7.97 -8.63
CA MET A 590 -24.77 -8.99 -7.70
C MET A 590 -25.21 -10.24 -8.45
N ASP A 591 -26.08 -10.09 -9.46
CA ASP A 591 -26.57 -11.20 -10.28
C ASP A 591 -25.43 -11.91 -11.01
N TYR A 592 -24.40 -11.17 -11.43
CA TYR A 592 -23.23 -11.72 -12.09
C TYR A 592 -22.42 -12.58 -11.13
N TYR A 593 -22.04 -12.05 -9.97
CA TYR A 593 -21.23 -12.78 -9.01
C TYR A 593 -21.99 -13.94 -8.36
N GLU A 594 -23.30 -13.83 -8.13
CA GLU A 594 -24.10 -14.97 -7.65
C GLU A 594 -24.17 -16.13 -8.67
N LYS A 595 -24.18 -15.82 -9.97
CA LYS A 595 -24.20 -16.85 -11.03
C LYS A 595 -22.82 -17.45 -11.33
N ASN A 596 -21.75 -16.68 -11.06
CA ASN A 596 -20.38 -17.04 -11.42
C ASN A 596 -19.49 -17.32 -10.20
N SER A 597 -20.02 -17.20 -8.99
CA SER A 597 -19.39 -17.75 -7.80
C SER A 597 -19.43 -19.26 -7.92
N TYR A 598 -18.36 -19.83 -8.46
CA TYR A 598 -17.92 -21.15 -8.02
C TYR A 598 -17.81 -21.07 -6.48
N GLU A 599 -18.24 -22.13 -5.79
CA GLU A 599 -18.00 -22.33 -4.35
C GLU A 599 -16.51 -22.07 -4.08
N TYR A 600 -16.16 -20.82 -3.76
CA TYR A 600 -14.96 -20.53 -2.99
C TYR A 600 -15.37 -20.98 -1.60
N ASP A 601 -14.89 -22.16 -1.22
CA ASP A 601 -15.23 -22.81 0.04
C ASP A 601 -15.16 -21.77 1.18
N ASP A 602 -16.30 -21.66 1.85
CA ASP A 602 -16.54 -20.92 3.06
C ASP A 602 -15.61 -21.46 4.16
N ASP A 603 -14.49 -20.79 4.44
CA ASP A 603 -13.88 -20.67 5.77
C ASP A 603 -12.57 -19.86 5.66
N ASP A 604 -12.63 -18.55 5.93
CA ASP A 604 -11.58 -17.76 6.61
C ASP A 604 -12.02 -16.30 6.85
#